data_AF-A0A183CZ52-F1
#
_entry.id   AF-A0A183CZ52-F1
#
_cell.length_a   1.000
_cell.length_b   1.000
_cell.length_c   1.000
_cell.angle_alpha   90.00
_cell.angle_beta   90.00
_cell.angle_gamma   90.00
#
_symmetry.space_group_name_H-M   'P 1'
#
loop_
_entity.id
_entity.type
_entity.pdbx_description
1 polymer ?
#
loop_
_entity_poly.entity_id
_entity_poly.type
_entity_poly.pdbx_seq_one_letter_code
_entity_poly.pdbx_strand_id
1 'polypeptide(L)' 'MPFYYSSISCSYVMVEHKDEFLRISKYPWDLVLTDSLFSPCAYGLALLSRANHIIMHTTSVEAAPGLAKGFAR' A
#
# COMPACT_ATOMS: atom_id res chain seq x y z
N MET A 1 -7.52 12.82 -13.72
CA MET A 1 -7.67 12.81 -12.26
C MET A 1 -6.79 11.69 -11.69
N PRO A 2 -5.57 12.00 -11.21
CA PRO A 2 -4.57 10.99 -10.82
C PRO A 2 -5.05 10.05 -9.70
N PHE A 3 -5.93 10.52 -8.82
CA PHE A 3 -6.56 9.75 -7.75
C PHE A 3 -7.26 8.45 -8.22
N TYR A 4 -7.97 8.48 -9.35
CA TYR A 4 -8.68 7.30 -9.87
C TYR A 4 -7.70 6.20 -10.30
N TYR A 5 -6.61 6.57 -10.98
CA TYR A 5 -5.57 5.62 -11.40
C TYR A 5 -4.81 5.03 -10.21
N SER A 6 -4.51 5.85 -9.19
CA SER A 6 -3.89 5.36 -7.95
C SER A 6 -4.80 4.39 -7.20
N SER A 7 -6.12 4.60 -7.21
CA SER A 7 -7.08 3.67 -6.60
C SER A 7 -7.22 2.34 -7.37
N ILE A 8 -7.01 2.35 -8.70
CA ILE A 8 -7.00 1.15 -9.57
C ILE A 8 -5.68 0.37 -9.47
N SER A 9 -4.61 1.01 -8.98
CA SER A 9 -3.29 0.38 -8.89
C SER A 9 -3.35 -0.91 -8.07
N CYS A 10 -4.25 -1.00 -7.09
CA CYS A 10 -4.45 -2.23 -6.34
C CYS A 10 -5.04 -3.37 -7.16
N SER A 11 -6.06 -3.09 -7.97
CA SER A 11 -6.62 -4.08 -8.90
C SER A 11 -5.56 -4.58 -9.87
N TYR A 12 -4.71 -3.68 -10.38
CA TYR A 12 -3.58 -4.06 -11.23
C TYR A 12 -2.60 -4.99 -10.52
N VAL A 13 -2.18 -4.67 -9.28
CA VAL A 13 -1.31 -5.54 -8.48
C VAL A 13 -1.94 -6.92 -8.27
N MET A 14 -3.24 -6.99 -8.02
CA MET A 14 -3.94 -8.26 -7.82
C MET A 14 -4.14 -9.08 -9.11
N VAL A 15 -4.11 -8.43 -10.28
CA VAL A 15 -4.22 -9.11 -11.58
C VAL A 15 -2.85 -9.58 -12.07
N GLU A 16 -1.85 -8.69 -12.08
CA GLU A 16 -0.56 -8.94 -12.72
C GLU A 16 0.52 -9.47 -11.75
N HIS A 17 0.41 -9.17 -10.45
CA HIS A 17 1.47 -9.41 -9.47
C HIS A 17 0.96 -10.07 -8.18
N LYS A 18 -0.12 -10.85 -8.28
CA LYS A 18 -0.79 -11.48 -7.13
C LYS A 18 0.14 -12.33 -6.26
N ASP A 19 0.96 -13.17 -6.88
CA ASP A 19 1.82 -14.09 -6.13
C ASP A 19 2.90 -13.34 -5.34
N GLU A 20 3.41 -12.26 -5.91
CA GLU A 20 4.36 -11.38 -5.23
C GLU A 20 3.70 -10.63 -4.08
N PHE A 21 2.48 -10.13 -4.28
CA PHE A 21 1.69 -9.54 -3.21
C PHE A 21 1.48 -10.52 -2.04
N LEU A 22 1.11 -11.78 -2.34
CA LEU A 22 0.94 -12.82 -1.33
C LEU A 22 2.25 -13.23 -0.64
N ARG A 23 3.38 -13.16 -1.34
CA ARG A 23 4.71 -13.37 -0.75
C ARG A 23 5.04 -12.26 0.24
N ILE A 24 4.84 -11.00 -0.17
CA ILE A 24 5.08 -9.82 0.66
C ILE A 24 4.12 -9.80 1.86
N SER A 25 2.86 -10.22 1.70
CA SER A 25 1.89 -10.23 2.79
C SER A 25 2.20 -11.25 3.89
N LYS A 26 3.04 -12.25 3.61
CA LYS A 26 3.50 -13.24 4.59
C LYS A 26 4.79 -12.83 5.30
N TYR A 27 5.45 -11.76 4.85
CA TYR A 27 6.65 -11.27 5.49
C TYR A 27 6.30 -10.61 6.84
N PRO A 28 7.13 -10.77 7.89
CA PRO A 28 6.83 -10.31 9.25
C PRO A 28 7.02 -8.79 9.37
N TRP A 29 6.15 -8.04 8.72
CA TRP A 29 6.12 -6.58 8.83
C TRP A 29 5.67 -6.15 10.23
N ASP A 30 6.43 -5.27 10.87
CA ASP A 30 6.05 -4.63 12.13
C ASP A 30 5.21 -3.37 11.88
N LEU A 31 5.52 -2.66 10.79
CA LEU A 31 4.88 -1.40 10.40
C LEU A 31 4.78 -1.27 8.88
N VAL A 32 3.58 -0.94 8.41
CA VAL A 32 3.29 -0.54 7.03
C VAL A 32 2.91 0.94 7.05
N LEU A 33 3.62 1.73 6.27
CA LEU A 33 3.47 3.18 6.19
C LEU A 33 3.15 3.56 4.74
N THR A 34 1.97 4.13 4.49
CA THR A 34 1.51 4.39 3.12
C THR A 34 0.82 5.72 2.95
N ASP A 35 0.98 6.31 1.78
CA ASP A 35 0.13 7.39 1.31
C ASP A 35 -1.33 6.92 1.16
N SER A 36 -2.27 7.79 1.49
CA SER A 36 -3.69 7.66 1.21
C SER A 36 -4.04 7.17 -0.20
N LEU A 37 -3.25 7.54 -1.22
CA LEU A 37 -3.40 7.09 -2.61
C LEU A 37 -3.25 5.57 -2.78
N PHE A 38 -2.52 4.92 -1.88
CA PHE A 38 -2.30 3.46 -1.86
C PHE A 38 -3.12 2.75 -0.79
N SER A 39 -4.02 3.44 -0.10
CA SER A 39 -4.76 2.91 1.04
C SER A 39 -5.48 1.58 0.79
N PRO A 40 -6.10 1.29 -0.37
CA PRO A 40 -6.81 0.02 -0.55
C PRO A 40 -5.88 -1.20 -0.48
N CYS A 41 -4.73 -1.15 -1.16
CA CYS A 41 -3.78 -2.25 -1.18
C CYS A 41 -2.96 -2.34 0.10
N ALA A 42 -2.61 -1.19 0.67
CA ALA A 42 -1.90 -1.12 1.94
C ALA A 42 -2.72 -1.72 3.08
N TYR A 43 -4.03 -1.45 3.10
CA TYR A 43 -4.94 -2.01 4.10
C TYR A 43 -4.99 -3.54 4.02
N GLY A 44 -5.14 -4.10 2.81
CA GLY A 44 -5.10 -5.55 2.60
C GLY A 44 -3.76 -6.16 3.04
N LEU A 45 -2.65 -5.50 2.71
CA LEU A 45 -1.32 -5.96 3.11
C LEU A 45 -1.17 -6.00 4.63
N ALA A 46 -1.51 -4.92 5.33
CA ALA A 46 -1.41 -4.83 6.78
C ALA A 46 -2.32 -5.83 7.50
N LEU A 47 -3.54 -6.03 6.98
CA LEU A 47 -4.47 -7.02 7.53
C LEU A 47 -3.92 -8.44 7.43
N LEU A 48 -3.33 -8.80 6.30
CA LEU A 48 -2.78 -10.13 6.07
C LEU A 48 -1.48 -10.37 6.83
N SER A 49 -0.60 -9.37 6.92
CA SER A 49 0.67 -9.46 7.64
C SER A 49 0.55 -9.24 9.16
N ARG A 50 -0.61 -8.77 9.62
CA ARG A 50 -0.86 -8.32 11.02
C ARG A 50 0.04 -7.16 11.46
N ALA A 51 0.54 -6.38 10.50
CA ALA A 51 1.37 -5.21 10.77
C ALA A 51 0.54 -4.02 11.27
N ASN A 52 1.17 -3.13 12.03
CA ASN A 52 0.57 -1.82 12.29
C ASN A 52 0.50 -1.04 10.97
N HIS A 53 -0.60 -0.32 10.73
CA HIS A 53 -0.79 0.45 9.50
C HIS A 53 -0.95 1.94 9.82
N ILE A 54 -0.08 2.77 9.25
CA ILE A 54 -0.19 4.22 9.30
C ILE A 54 -0.45 4.74 7.89
N ILE A 55 -1.54 5.50 7.75
CA ILE A 55 -1.89 6.19 6.52
C ILE A 55 -1.51 7.66 6.66
N MET A 56 -0.69 8.14 5.73
CA MET A 56 -0.33 9.55 5.63
C MET A 56 -1.12 10.21 4.50
N HIS A 57 -1.65 11.38 4.77
CA HIS A 57 -2.40 12.17 3.80
C HIS A 57 -1.97 13.63 3.91
N THR A 58 -1.86 14.30 2.77
CA THR A 58 -1.57 15.72 2.66
C THR A 58 -2.68 16.38 1.86
N THR A 59 -3.11 17.55 2.31
CA THR A 59 -4.13 18.36 1.60
C THR A 59 -3.53 19.15 0.44
N SER A 60 -2.19 19.23 0.36
CA SER A 60 -1.50 19.74 -0.82
C SER A 60 -1.58 18.70 -1.93
N VAL A 61 -1.80 19.14 -3.17
CA VAL A 61 -1.73 18.27 -4.36
C VAL A 61 -0.27 17.91 -4.56
N GLU A 62 0.24 16.96 -3.78
CA GLU A 62 1.63 16.55 -3.89
C GLU A 62 1.89 15.85 -5.24
N ALA A 63 3.14 16.01 -5.68
CA ALA A 63 3.62 15.39 -6.90
C ALA A 63 3.51 13.87 -6.81
N ALA A 64 3.52 13.22 -7.98
CA ALA A 64 3.18 11.81 -8.16
C ALA A 64 3.98 10.74 -7.39
N PRO A 65 5.19 10.93 -6.80
CA PRO A 65 5.81 9.84 -6.04
C PRO A 65 5.16 9.74 -4.65
N GLY A 66 3.98 9.12 -4.59
CA GLY A 66 3.40 8.69 -3.32
C GLY A 66 4.31 7.67 -2.63
N LEU A 67 4.26 7.63 -1.30
CA LEU A 67 5.13 6.78 -0.49
C LEU A 67 4.41 5.48 -0.09
N ALA A 68 5.07 4.34 -0.24
CA ALA A 68 4.69 3.10 0.42
C ALA A 68 5.95 2.40 0.95
N LYS A 69 5.99 2.12 2.25
CA LYS A 69 7.15 1.52 2.91
C LYS A 69 6.73 0.54 4.01
N GLY A 70 7.33 -0.64 4.00
CA GLY A 70 7.24 -1.62 5.08
C GLY A 70 8.51 -1.63 5.92
N PHE A 71 8.37 -1.82 7.23
CA PHE A 71 9.45 -2.01 8.19
C PHE A 71 9.28 -3.35 8.89
N ALA A 72 10.38 -4.07 9.05
CA ALA A 72 10.47 -5.33 9.77
C ALA A 72 11.80 -5.40 10.53
N ARG A 73 11.85 -6.22 11.58
CA ARG A 73 13.06 -6.52 12.36
C ARG A 73 13.97 -7.57 11.73
#